data_AF-A0AAW2LJ96-F1
#
_entry.id   AF-A0AAW2LJ96-F1
#
_cell.length_a   1.000
_cell.length_b   1.000
_cell.length_c   1.000
_cell.angle_alpha   90.00
_cell.angle_beta   90.00
_cell.angle_gamma   90.00
#
_symmetry.space_group_name_H-M   'P 1'
#
loop_
_entity.id
_entity.type
_entity.pdbx_description
1 polymer ?
#
loop_
_entity_poly.entity_id
_entity_poly.type
_entity_poly.pdbx_seq_one_letter_code
_entity_poly.pdbx_strand_id
1 'polypeptide(L)'
;MLELEGEDSIKFEGIQAFKVASFKVSDLEWEGLFGDVCEVVPNKRCFHIMGHSAATKTGPNALKPPPLFRYCGNNQTFDIAFPDWSFWGWPETNIKPWEQLMGELNEGNKKLRWMDREPYAFWKGNPKVAEKRVDLLKCNVSEKQDWNARVYKQVWDKEIQEGFKESDLAKQCTHRYKIYIEGSAWSVSEKYILACDSVTLLVTPDYYDFFTRSLVPMQHYWPIKAEDKCRSIKFAVDWGNNHKEKAQELGTAASSFVQNDLKMDFVYDYMFHLLSEYSKLLRYKPKIPPKAVELCSEAMACHAQGLEKTFMLDSMVKSPKESSPCSMPPPLEPSALKQFIERKQSSIKQVELGEQKYWEEVQDQQRQKVL
;
A
#
# COMPACT_ATOMS: atom_id res chain seq x y z
N MET A 1 -25.32 10.13 -16.23
CA MET A 1 -25.70 11.53 -16.48
C MET A 1 -24.68 12.35 -15.71
N LEU A 2 -23.83 13.09 -16.43
CA LEU A 2 -22.85 14.00 -15.84
C LEU A 2 -23.60 15.16 -15.17
N GLU A 3 -23.14 15.60 -14.01
CA GLU A 3 -23.05 17.03 -13.74
C GLU A 3 -21.81 17.32 -12.89
N LEU A 4 -20.92 18.10 -13.49
CA LEU A 4 -19.84 18.84 -12.87
C LEU A 4 -20.45 20.15 -12.35
N GLU A 5 -20.14 20.56 -11.12
CA GLU A 5 -19.78 21.96 -10.80
C GLU A 5 -19.35 22.11 -9.32
N GLY A 6 -18.20 22.77 -9.10
CA GLY A 6 -17.88 23.51 -7.87
C GLY A 6 -17.13 22.79 -6.74
N GLU A 7 -15.83 23.09 -6.62
CA GLU A 7 -14.98 22.99 -5.40
C GLU A 7 -14.65 21.59 -4.82
N ASP A 8 -13.39 21.18 -5.04
CA ASP A 8 -12.57 20.29 -4.20
C ASP A 8 -13.29 19.20 -3.37
N SER A 9 -13.69 18.12 -4.03
CA SER A 9 -13.61 16.74 -3.53
C SER A 9 -14.31 15.81 -4.51
N ILE A 10 -13.73 14.63 -4.77
CA ILE A 10 -14.42 13.55 -5.48
C ILE A 10 -15.54 13.09 -4.56
N LYS A 11 -16.76 13.61 -4.75
CA LYS A 11 -17.97 13.04 -4.17
C LYS A 11 -18.36 11.83 -5.00
N PHE A 12 -18.26 10.65 -4.38
CA PHE A 12 -18.89 9.44 -4.88
C PHE A 12 -20.40 9.53 -4.68
N GLU A 13 -21.12 10.18 -5.60
CA GLU A 13 -22.57 10.04 -5.68
C GLU A 13 -22.91 8.78 -6.47
N GLY A 14 -23.29 7.71 -5.77
CA GLY A 14 -23.79 6.51 -6.44
C GLY A 14 -23.63 5.15 -5.73
N ILE A 15 -23.43 5.06 -4.41
CA ILE A 15 -23.61 3.79 -3.67
C ILE A 15 -24.35 4.07 -2.35
N GLN A 16 -25.67 4.26 -2.44
CA GLN A 16 -26.56 4.13 -1.28
C GLN A 16 -26.83 2.65 -1.03
N ALA A 17 -26.03 2.00 -0.17
CA ALA A 17 -26.50 0.92 0.69
C ALA A 17 -25.41 0.56 1.72
N PHE A 18 -25.60 0.99 2.97
CA PHE A 18 -24.97 0.33 4.10
C PHE A 18 -25.47 -1.13 4.12
N LYS A 19 -24.61 -2.09 3.75
CA LYS A 19 -24.90 -3.52 3.89
C LYS A 19 -24.12 -4.05 5.07
N VAL A 20 -24.84 -4.51 6.10
CA VAL A 20 -24.28 -5.40 7.12
C VAL A 20 -24.03 -6.72 6.41
N ALA A 21 -22.77 -7.09 6.26
CA ALA A 21 -22.34 -8.36 5.73
C ALA A 21 -22.10 -9.31 6.90
N SER A 22 -22.83 -10.43 6.97
CA SER A 22 -22.44 -11.55 7.81
C SER A 22 -21.78 -12.62 6.97
N PHE A 23 -20.63 -13.14 7.40
CA PHE A 23 -19.98 -14.26 6.74
C PHE A 23 -19.62 -15.34 7.78
N LYS A 24 -19.60 -16.60 7.34
CA LYS A 24 -19.37 -17.75 8.22
C LYS A 24 -18.01 -18.36 7.88
N VAL A 25 -17.15 -18.49 8.89
CA VAL A 25 -15.86 -19.20 8.78
C VAL A 25 -15.92 -20.36 9.76
N SER A 26 -16.15 -21.59 9.26
CA SER A 26 -16.40 -22.78 10.11
C SER A 26 -17.61 -22.58 11.05
N ASP A 27 -17.50 -22.89 12.35
CA ASP A 27 -18.53 -22.65 13.37
C ASP A 27 -18.66 -21.19 13.83
N LEU A 28 -17.88 -20.27 13.22
CA LEU A 28 -17.83 -18.86 13.62
C LEU A 28 -18.66 -17.99 12.68
N GLU A 29 -19.65 -17.29 13.24
CA GLU A 29 -20.46 -16.29 12.55
C GLU A 29 -19.87 -14.89 12.77
N TRP A 30 -19.62 -14.18 11.66
CA TRP A 30 -19.02 -12.84 11.63
C TRP A 30 -20.04 -11.79 11.21
N GLU A 31 -19.85 -10.54 11.65
CA GLU A 31 -20.61 -9.36 11.22
C GLU A 31 -19.61 -8.26 10.82
N GLY A 32 -19.80 -7.65 9.65
CA GLY A 32 -18.99 -6.53 9.14
C GLY A 32 -19.86 -5.46 8.46
N LEU A 33 -19.52 -4.18 8.66
CA LEU A 33 -20.06 -3.05 7.90
C LEU A 33 -18.99 -2.54 6.92
N PHE A 34 -19.38 -2.32 5.66
CA PHE A 34 -18.62 -1.53 4.68
C PHE A 34 -19.09 -0.07 4.73
N GLY A 35 -18.19 0.90 4.88
CA GLY A 35 -18.55 2.33 4.76
C GLY A 35 -17.42 3.35 4.98
N ASP A 36 -17.61 4.56 4.44
CA ASP A 36 -16.83 5.77 4.72
C ASP A 36 -17.34 6.54 5.97
N VAL A 37 -16.48 7.42 6.47
CA VAL A 37 -16.34 8.00 7.83
C VAL A 37 -17.55 8.77 8.43
N CYS A 38 -17.82 8.44 9.71
CA CYS A 38 -18.41 9.14 10.88
C CYS A 38 -19.53 10.20 10.73
N GLU A 39 -20.64 9.97 11.47
CA GLU A 39 -21.06 10.85 12.58
C GLU A 39 -21.91 10.09 13.65
N VAL A 40 -21.55 10.33 14.91
CA VAL A 40 -22.14 10.00 16.22
C VAL A 40 -23.47 9.22 16.29
N VAL A 41 -23.47 8.00 16.87
CA VAL A 41 -24.67 7.38 17.49
C VAL A 41 -24.29 6.59 18.76
N PRO A 42 -24.97 6.83 19.90
CA PRO A 42 -24.71 6.10 21.15
C PRO A 42 -25.40 4.72 21.15
N ASN A 43 -24.73 3.74 21.75
CA ASN A 43 -25.22 2.39 22.04
C ASN A 43 -25.61 1.53 20.81
N LYS A 44 -24.61 0.85 20.23
CA LYS A 44 -24.59 -0.60 19.92
C LYS A 44 -23.24 -0.98 19.30
N ARG A 45 -22.72 -2.15 19.67
CA ARG A 45 -21.37 -2.62 19.30
C ARG A 45 -21.42 -3.25 17.92
N CYS A 46 -20.71 -2.65 16.97
CA CYS A 46 -20.56 -3.11 15.59
C CYS A 46 -19.07 -3.19 15.22
N PHE A 47 -18.73 -4.17 14.40
CA PHE A 47 -17.48 -4.24 13.65
C PHE A 47 -17.50 -3.16 12.57
N HIS A 48 -16.45 -2.35 12.48
CA HIS A 48 -16.33 -1.30 11.48
C HIS A 48 -15.05 -1.54 10.67
N ILE A 49 -15.21 -1.77 9.36
CA ILE A 49 -14.14 -1.58 8.37
C ILE A 49 -14.41 -0.22 7.74
N MET A 50 -13.75 0.82 8.26
CA MET A 50 -14.04 2.22 7.87
C MET A 50 -12.81 2.91 7.30
N GLY A 51 -13.01 3.56 6.14
CA GLY A 51 -12.15 4.47 5.36
C GLY A 51 -10.83 4.96 5.98
N HIS A 52 -10.60 6.29 6.07
CA HIS A 52 -9.27 6.89 6.36
C HIS A 52 -9.06 7.41 7.81
N SER A 53 -10.11 7.62 8.62
CA SER A 53 -10.00 8.14 10.01
C SER A 53 -9.64 7.12 11.13
N ALA A 54 -8.49 7.36 11.76
CA ALA A 54 -7.82 6.57 12.80
C ALA A 54 -8.48 6.56 14.19
N ALA A 55 -8.50 5.40 14.87
CA ALA A 55 -8.84 5.32 16.30
C ALA A 55 -7.64 5.76 17.16
N THR A 56 -7.66 6.98 17.70
CA THR A 56 -6.52 7.60 18.38
C THR A 56 -6.38 7.23 19.87
N LYS A 57 -5.15 7.29 20.37
CA LYS A 57 -4.82 7.20 21.81
C LYS A 57 -5.29 8.46 22.55
N THR A 58 -6.53 8.51 23.00
CA THR A 58 -7.01 9.57 23.90
C THR A 58 -6.65 9.27 25.37
N GLY A 59 -6.46 10.31 26.18
CA GLY A 59 -5.82 10.33 27.51
C GLY A 59 -6.39 9.41 28.62
N PRO A 60 -5.92 9.53 29.88
CA PRO A 60 -6.07 8.52 30.93
C PRO A 60 -7.51 8.12 31.29
N ASN A 61 -8.51 8.94 30.93
CA ASN A 61 -9.94 8.69 31.18
C ASN A 61 -10.77 8.41 29.91
N ALA A 62 -10.14 8.26 28.75
CA ALA A 62 -10.88 8.00 27.53
C ALA A 62 -11.35 6.54 27.45
N LEU A 63 -12.57 6.34 26.96
CA LEU A 63 -13.10 5.01 26.65
C LEU A 63 -12.15 4.30 25.68
N LYS A 64 -11.73 3.07 26.01
CA LYS A 64 -10.91 2.25 25.11
C LYS A 64 -11.67 2.10 23.79
N PRO A 65 -11.08 2.47 22.64
CA PRO A 65 -11.78 2.42 21.37
C PRO A 65 -12.18 0.96 21.05
N PRO A 66 -13.30 0.75 20.33
CA PRO A 66 -13.64 -0.58 19.85
C PRO A 66 -12.52 -1.10 18.92
N PRO A 67 -12.32 -2.42 18.83
CA PRO A 67 -11.42 -2.99 17.84
C PRO A 67 -11.95 -2.68 16.44
N LEU A 68 -11.12 -2.02 15.62
CA LEU A 68 -11.44 -1.65 14.25
C LEU A 68 -10.46 -2.32 13.29
N PHE A 69 -11.00 -2.96 12.26
CA PHE A 69 -10.22 -3.58 11.21
C PHE A 69 -10.08 -2.56 10.09
N ARG A 70 -8.85 -2.23 9.71
CA ARG A 70 -8.59 -1.18 8.74
C ARG A 70 -7.44 -1.58 7.84
N TYR A 71 -7.37 -0.97 6.68
CA TYR A 71 -6.35 -1.32 5.71
C TYR A 71 -4.94 -0.87 6.11
N CYS A 72 -4.84 0.08 7.02
CA CYS A 72 -3.59 0.49 7.65
C CYS A 72 -3.75 0.81 9.13
N GLY A 73 -2.63 0.84 9.85
CA GLY A 73 -2.52 1.45 11.16
C GLY A 73 -1.25 2.29 11.27
N ASN A 74 -1.07 2.97 12.41
CA ASN A 74 0.19 3.62 12.75
C ASN A 74 0.49 3.50 14.25
N ASN A 75 1.58 4.09 14.73
CA ASN A 75 1.99 3.98 16.14
C ASN A 75 1.06 4.74 17.12
N GLN A 76 0.20 5.60 16.60
CA GLN A 76 -0.75 6.42 17.35
C GLN A 76 -2.15 5.79 17.39
N THR A 77 -2.37 4.70 16.66
CA THR A 77 -3.68 4.05 16.57
C THR A 77 -3.70 2.62 17.12
N PHE A 78 -4.92 2.11 17.33
CA PHE A 78 -5.20 0.74 17.75
C PHE A 78 -5.83 -0.10 16.64
N ASP A 79 -5.74 0.38 15.40
CA ASP A 79 -6.34 -0.29 14.25
C ASP A 79 -5.66 -1.65 14.00
N ILE A 80 -6.47 -2.65 13.69
CA ILE A 80 -6.03 -3.98 13.31
C ILE A 80 -5.89 -3.98 11.78
N ALA A 81 -4.66 -4.09 11.28
CA ALA A 81 -4.41 -4.09 9.85
C ALA A 81 -5.07 -5.29 9.17
N PHE A 82 -5.83 -5.04 8.10
CA PHE A 82 -6.52 -6.04 7.28
C PHE A 82 -6.18 -5.80 5.80
N PRO A 83 -6.08 -6.85 4.95
CA PRO A 83 -5.81 -6.64 3.53
C PRO A 83 -6.80 -5.70 2.85
N ASP A 84 -6.29 -4.87 1.95
CA ASP A 84 -7.10 -3.88 1.24
C ASP A 84 -7.92 -4.47 0.08
N TRP A 85 -8.97 -3.78 -0.36
CA TRP A 85 -9.89 -4.30 -1.38
C TRP A 85 -9.22 -4.56 -2.73
N SER A 86 -8.12 -3.86 -3.04
CA SER A 86 -7.49 -3.95 -4.37
C SER A 86 -6.78 -5.28 -4.63
N PHE A 87 -6.65 -6.16 -3.63
CA PHE A 87 -6.23 -7.55 -3.86
C PHE A 87 -7.21 -8.31 -4.78
N TRP A 88 -8.50 -7.97 -4.73
CA TRP A 88 -9.54 -8.51 -5.60
C TRP A 88 -9.81 -7.64 -6.84
N GLY A 89 -9.01 -6.59 -7.03
CA GLY A 89 -9.13 -5.64 -8.13
C GLY A 89 -9.72 -4.29 -7.73
N TRP A 90 -9.54 -3.31 -8.61
CA TRP A 90 -10.05 -1.95 -8.46
C TRP A 90 -10.62 -1.48 -9.81
N PRO A 91 -11.89 -1.83 -10.09
CA PRO A 91 -12.55 -1.60 -11.38
C PRO A 91 -12.51 -0.14 -11.84
N GLU A 92 -12.71 0.80 -10.91
CA GLU A 92 -12.77 2.25 -11.17
C GLU A 92 -11.47 2.82 -11.73
N THR A 93 -10.35 2.14 -11.48
CA THR A 93 -9.01 2.51 -11.99
C THR A 93 -8.45 1.49 -12.97
N ASN A 94 -9.27 0.50 -13.37
CA ASN A 94 -8.91 -0.61 -14.25
C ASN A 94 -7.68 -1.40 -13.77
N ILE A 95 -7.50 -1.51 -12.45
CA ILE A 95 -6.45 -2.35 -11.86
C ILE A 95 -7.03 -3.73 -11.60
N LYS A 96 -6.44 -4.73 -12.26
CA LYS A 96 -6.88 -6.12 -12.21
C LYS A 96 -6.67 -6.77 -10.83
N PRO A 97 -7.37 -7.88 -10.54
CA PRO A 97 -7.10 -8.70 -9.36
C PRO A 97 -5.62 -9.09 -9.25
N TRP A 98 -5.17 -9.25 -8.02
CA TRP A 98 -3.76 -9.30 -7.71
C TRP A 98 -3.00 -10.43 -8.40
N GLU A 99 -3.59 -11.62 -8.48
CA GLU A 99 -2.96 -12.77 -9.12
C GLU A 99 -2.72 -12.53 -10.62
N GLN A 100 -3.71 -11.98 -11.32
CA GLN A 100 -3.60 -11.63 -12.74
C GLN A 100 -2.59 -10.50 -12.94
N LEU A 101 -2.70 -9.43 -12.14
CA LEU A 101 -1.79 -8.28 -12.21
C LEU A 101 -0.34 -8.67 -11.92
N MET A 102 -0.11 -9.58 -10.97
CA MET A 102 1.23 -10.12 -10.68
C MET A 102 1.82 -10.80 -11.92
N GLY A 103 1.02 -11.60 -12.65
CA GLY A 103 1.43 -12.20 -13.91
C GLY A 103 1.87 -11.14 -14.93
N GLU A 104 1.06 -10.09 -15.09
CA GLU A 104 1.33 -8.98 -16.02
C GLU A 104 2.57 -8.16 -15.62
N LEU A 105 2.77 -7.91 -14.33
CA LEU A 105 3.97 -7.24 -13.80
C LEU A 105 5.22 -8.08 -14.06
N ASN A 106 5.16 -9.40 -13.84
CA ASN A 106 6.26 -10.32 -14.11
C ASN A 106 6.63 -10.36 -15.60
N GLU A 107 5.63 -10.35 -16.49
CA GLU A 107 5.85 -10.22 -17.93
C GLU A 107 6.41 -8.84 -18.29
N GLY A 108 5.87 -7.77 -17.69
CA GLY A 108 6.34 -6.39 -17.86
C GLY A 108 7.81 -6.23 -17.49
N ASN A 109 8.24 -6.81 -16.37
CA ASN A 109 9.63 -6.77 -15.92
C ASN A 109 10.60 -7.42 -16.91
N LYS A 110 10.16 -8.45 -17.65
CA LYS A 110 10.97 -9.16 -18.66
C LYS A 110 11.09 -8.38 -19.98
N LYS A 111 10.24 -7.38 -20.22
CA LYS A 111 10.25 -6.61 -21.49
C LYS A 111 11.49 -5.74 -21.65
N LEU A 112 12.08 -5.27 -20.54
CA LEU A 112 13.25 -4.39 -20.55
C LEU A 112 14.24 -4.86 -19.47
N ARG A 113 15.47 -5.21 -19.89
CA ARG A 113 16.51 -5.59 -18.95
C ARG A 113 16.76 -4.45 -17.98
N TRP A 114 16.99 -4.76 -16.71
CA TRP A 114 17.19 -3.74 -15.68
C TRP A 114 18.28 -2.71 -16.02
N MET A 115 19.37 -3.17 -16.64
CA MET A 115 20.48 -2.30 -17.08
C MET A 115 20.09 -1.29 -18.16
N ASP A 116 19.06 -1.59 -18.96
CA ASP A 116 18.58 -0.73 -20.06
C ASP A 116 17.45 0.20 -19.61
N ARG A 117 17.00 0.10 -18.35
CA ARG A 117 15.98 0.98 -17.77
C ARG A 117 16.51 2.39 -17.57
N GLU A 118 15.60 3.35 -17.63
CA GLU A 118 15.90 4.76 -17.40
C GLU A 118 16.55 4.97 -16.02
N PRO A 119 17.69 5.67 -15.93
CA PRO A 119 18.50 5.76 -14.73
C PRO A 119 17.97 6.78 -13.70
N TYR A 120 16.66 7.05 -13.71
CA TYR A 120 16.02 8.08 -12.89
C TYR A 120 15.00 7.48 -11.93
N ALA A 121 14.74 8.20 -10.85
CA ALA A 121 13.60 7.91 -9.97
C ALA A 121 12.30 8.36 -10.63
N PHE A 122 11.32 7.47 -10.62
CA PHE A 122 10.02 7.72 -11.24
C PHE A 122 8.89 7.70 -10.23
N TRP A 123 7.96 8.64 -10.39
CA TRP A 123 6.67 8.64 -9.70
C TRP A 123 5.58 9.18 -10.62
N LYS A 124 4.42 8.52 -10.62
CA LYS A 124 3.20 9.04 -11.22
C LYS A 124 2.05 8.82 -10.24
N GLY A 125 1.34 9.89 -9.87
CA GLY A 125 0.25 9.78 -8.90
C GLY A 125 -0.53 11.08 -8.73
N ASN A 126 -1.67 11.00 -8.02
CA ASN A 126 -2.50 12.17 -7.76
C ASN A 126 -1.89 12.98 -6.61
N PRO A 127 -1.42 14.22 -6.83
CA PRO A 127 -0.84 15.04 -5.78
C PRO A 127 -1.88 15.67 -4.84
N LYS A 128 -3.15 15.81 -5.28
CA LYS A 128 -4.19 16.52 -4.53
C LYS A 128 -4.65 15.81 -3.25
N VAL A 129 -4.26 14.54 -3.06
CA VAL A 129 -4.70 13.73 -1.91
C VAL A 129 -3.86 13.94 -0.66
N ALA A 130 -2.69 14.58 -0.77
CA ALA A 130 -1.81 14.85 0.38
C ALA A 130 -0.75 15.92 0.09
N GLU A 131 -0.49 16.79 1.07
CA GLU A 131 0.55 17.83 1.00
C GLU A 131 1.94 17.25 0.70
N LYS A 132 2.28 16.08 1.28
CA LYS A 132 3.55 15.39 1.02
C LYS A 132 3.77 15.03 -0.46
N ARG A 133 2.69 14.78 -1.22
CA ARG A 133 2.77 14.55 -2.66
C ARG A 133 2.88 15.83 -3.47
N VAL A 134 2.23 16.91 -3.02
CA VAL A 134 2.43 18.25 -3.60
C VAL A 134 3.89 18.66 -3.45
N ASP A 135 4.49 18.41 -2.29
CA ASP A 135 5.90 18.71 -2.05
C ASP A 135 6.85 17.85 -2.91
N LEU A 136 6.55 16.56 -3.12
CA LEU A 136 7.33 15.69 -4.02
C LEU A 136 7.43 16.24 -5.45
N LEU A 137 6.43 16.98 -5.94
CA LEU A 137 6.48 17.61 -7.26
C LEU A 137 7.66 18.58 -7.42
N LYS A 138 8.14 19.18 -6.32
CA LYS A 138 9.32 20.07 -6.32
C LYS A 138 10.62 19.33 -6.61
N CYS A 139 10.63 18.00 -6.47
CA CYS A 139 11.79 17.19 -6.82
C CYS A 139 11.92 16.94 -8.33
N ASN A 140 10.88 17.26 -9.12
CA ASN A 140 10.95 17.09 -10.57
C ASN A 140 12.04 17.99 -11.18
N VAL A 141 12.59 17.55 -12.32
CA VAL A 141 13.60 18.33 -13.05
C VAL A 141 13.10 19.74 -13.41
N SER A 142 13.99 20.71 -13.26
CA SER A 142 13.80 22.12 -13.65
C SER A 142 15.05 22.64 -14.34
N GLU A 143 14.98 23.83 -14.95
CA GLU A 143 16.15 24.47 -15.58
C GLU A 143 17.33 24.69 -14.63
N LYS A 144 17.05 24.85 -13.33
CA LYS A 144 18.06 25.17 -12.31
C LYS A 144 18.57 23.94 -11.55
N GLN A 145 17.79 22.86 -11.52
CA GLN A 145 18.02 21.74 -10.62
C GLN A 145 17.43 20.45 -11.18
N ASP A 146 18.25 19.40 -11.26
CA ASP A 146 17.81 18.02 -11.47
C ASP A 146 18.14 17.19 -10.22
N TRP A 147 17.12 16.61 -9.60
CA TRP A 147 17.26 15.68 -8.47
C TRP A 147 17.34 14.22 -8.92
N ASN A 148 17.50 13.97 -10.22
CA ASN A 148 17.34 12.68 -10.88
C ASN A 148 15.95 12.05 -10.68
N ALA A 149 14.93 12.88 -10.50
CA ALA A 149 13.55 12.45 -10.35
C ALA A 149 12.69 12.91 -11.53
N ARG A 150 11.76 12.04 -11.94
CA ARG A 150 10.77 12.23 -13.00
C ARG A 150 9.40 12.01 -12.35
N VAL A 151 8.79 13.11 -11.94
CA VAL A 151 7.58 13.13 -11.09
C VAL A 151 6.41 13.69 -11.91
N TYR A 152 5.39 12.86 -12.13
CA TYR A 152 4.27 13.17 -13.02
C TYR A 152 2.94 13.16 -12.26
N LYS A 153 2.04 14.07 -12.64
CA LYS A 153 0.69 14.13 -12.09
C LYS A 153 -0.20 13.12 -12.80
N GLN A 154 -0.88 12.29 -12.02
CA GLN A 154 -1.98 11.44 -12.48
C GLN A 154 -3.26 12.28 -12.51
N VAL A 155 -3.93 12.34 -13.66
CA VAL A 155 -5.22 13.03 -13.84
C VAL A 155 -6.26 12.01 -14.25
N TRP A 156 -7.10 11.59 -13.31
CA TRP A 156 -8.03 10.47 -13.52
C TRP A 156 -9.05 10.71 -14.63
N ASP A 157 -9.58 11.93 -14.75
CA ASP A 157 -10.55 12.25 -15.82
C ASP A 157 -9.98 12.02 -17.22
N LYS A 158 -8.70 12.38 -17.42
CA LYS A 158 -7.99 12.16 -18.67
C LYS A 158 -7.75 10.67 -18.91
N GLU A 159 -7.37 9.93 -17.86
CA GLU A 159 -7.09 8.50 -17.97
C GLU A 159 -8.35 7.70 -18.27
N ILE A 160 -9.50 8.09 -17.70
CA ILE A 160 -10.80 7.51 -18.06
C ILE A 160 -11.10 7.72 -19.55
N GLN A 161 -10.89 8.95 -20.05
CA GLN A 161 -11.11 9.28 -21.47
C GLN A 161 -10.17 8.50 -22.42
N GLU A 162 -8.93 8.27 -22.00
CA GLU A 162 -7.91 7.57 -22.80
C GLU A 162 -7.91 6.05 -22.61
N GLY A 163 -8.78 5.52 -21.74
CA GLY A 163 -8.90 4.10 -21.44
C GLY A 163 -7.74 3.53 -20.61
N PHE A 164 -7.22 4.33 -19.67
CA PHE A 164 -6.16 4.00 -18.71
C PHE A 164 -4.82 3.56 -19.33
N LYS A 165 -4.58 3.90 -20.62
CA LYS A 165 -3.38 3.47 -21.35
C LYS A 165 -2.08 3.87 -20.67
N GLU A 166 -2.05 5.06 -20.09
CA GLU A 166 -0.89 5.63 -19.41
C GLU A 166 -0.84 5.26 -17.92
N SER A 167 -1.84 4.53 -17.42
CA SER A 167 -1.98 4.07 -16.02
C SER A 167 -1.72 2.57 -15.85
N ASP A 168 -1.46 1.87 -16.94
CA ASP A 168 -1.15 0.44 -16.95
C ASP A 168 0.13 0.17 -16.14
N LEU A 169 -0.05 -0.42 -14.95
CA LEU A 169 1.02 -0.64 -13.98
C LEU A 169 2.14 -1.52 -14.54
N ALA A 170 1.81 -2.53 -15.35
CA ALA A 170 2.77 -3.45 -15.94
C ALA A 170 3.67 -2.77 -17.01
N LYS A 171 3.21 -1.65 -17.60
CA LYS A 171 4.00 -0.85 -18.53
C LYS A 171 4.86 0.21 -17.85
N GLN A 172 4.72 0.41 -16.55
CA GLN A 172 5.44 1.44 -15.79
C GLN A 172 6.72 0.94 -15.11
N CYS A 173 7.13 -0.32 -15.34
CA CYS A 173 8.38 -0.87 -14.81
C CYS A 173 9.60 -0.56 -15.72
N THR A 174 9.69 0.69 -16.20
CA THR A 174 10.69 1.14 -17.20
C THR A 174 11.87 1.91 -16.61
N HIS A 175 11.80 2.26 -15.33
CA HIS A 175 12.81 3.05 -14.63
C HIS A 175 13.53 2.19 -13.60
N ARG A 176 14.81 2.47 -13.34
CA ARG A 176 15.60 1.74 -12.32
C ARG A 176 15.08 1.96 -10.91
N TYR A 177 14.50 3.11 -10.63
CA TYR A 177 14.01 3.46 -9.29
C TYR A 177 12.57 3.93 -9.34
N LYS A 178 11.75 3.49 -8.39
CA LYS A 178 10.36 3.91 -8.23
C LYS A 178 10.15 4.49 -6.85
N ILE A 179 9.55 5.66 -6.77
CA ILE A 179 9.30 6.35 -5.50
C ILE A 179 7.98 5.86 -4.95
N TYR A 180 7.98 5.46 -3.68
CA TYR A 180 6.78 5.29 -2.90
C TYR A 180 6.61 6.49 -1.97
N ILE A 181 5.41 7.06 -1.98
CA ILE A 181 4.99 8.10 -1.04
C ILE A 181 3.50 7.94 -0.74
N GLU A 182 3.18 8.08 0.53
CA GLU A 182 1.82 7.99 1.04
C GLU A 182 0.89 9.06 0.48
N GLY A 183 -0.40 8.78 0.51
CA GLY A 183 -1.47 9.72 0.17
C GLY A 183 -2.09 10.27 1.45
N SER A 184 -3.42 10.29 1.51
CA SER A 184 -4.15 10.67 2.73
C SER A 184 -3.86 9.71 3.90
N ALA A 185 -3.57 8.44 3.60
CA ALA A 185 -2.99 7.46 4.50
C ALA A 185 -1.95 6.59 3.74
N TRP A 186 -1.88 5.27 4.02
CA TRP A 186 -1.11 4.33 3.20
C TRP A 186 -1.53 4.41 1.72
N SER A 187 -0.61 4.12 0.81
CA SER A 187 -0.92 4.11 -0.62
C SER A 187 -0.92 2.68 -1.16
N VAL A 188 -2.04 2.29 -1.79
CA VAL A 188 -2.23 0.99 -2.45
C VAL A 188 -1.10 0.65 -3.44
N SER A 189 -0.45 1.69 -3.99
CA SER A 189 0.65 1.57 -4.95
C SER A 189 1.90 0.86 -4.43
N GLU A 190 2.08 0.68 -3.11
CA GLU A 190 3.31 0.10 -2.53
C GLU A 190 3.63 -1.28 -3.11
N LYS A 191 2.65 -2.20 -3.07
CA LYS A 191 2.82 -3.56 -3.60
C LYS A 191 3.10 -3.58 -5.11
N TYR A 192 2.52 -2.67 -5.88
CA TYR A 192 2.77 -2.57 -7.32
C TYR A 192 4.17 -2.01 -7.63
N ILE A 193 4.66 -1.09 -6.80
CA ILE A 193 6.01 -0.52 -6.92
C ILE A 193 7.06 -1.59 -6.59
N LEU A 194 6.88 -2.31 -5.48
CA LEU A 194 7.76 -3.40 -5.05
C LEU A 194 7.84 -4.52 -6.11
N ALA A 195 6.74 -4.80 -6.82
CA ALA A 195 6.69 -5.84 -7.85
C ALA A 195 7.48 -5.52 -9.15
N CYS A 196 7.95 -4.29 -9.37
CA CYS A 196 8.51 -3.86 -10.66
C CYS A 196 9.99 -4.23 -10.94
N ASP A 197 10.70 -4.99 -10.09
CA ASP A 197 12.18 -5.16 -10.11
C ASP A 197 12.98 -3.83 -10.04
N SER A 198 12.30 -2.70 -9.90
CA SER A 198 12.91 -1.39 -9.68
C SER A 198 13.28 -1.27 -8.21
N VAL A 199 14.36 -0.53 -7.92
CA VAL A 199 14.64 -0.15 -6.54
C VAL A 199 13.49 0.71 -6.02
N THR A 200 12.85 0.24 -4.96
CA THR A 200 11.79 1.00 -4.28
C THR A 200 12.44 2.04 -3.38
N LEU A 201 12.25 3.32 -3.72
CA LEU A 201 12.64 4.46 -2.89
C LEU A 201 11.47 4.77 -1.95
N LEU A 202 11.53 4.27 -0.72
CA LEU A 202 10.44 4.37 0.26
C LEU A 202 10.62 5.66 1.07
N VAL A 203 9.81 6.69 0.76
CA VAL A 203 9.70 7.88 1.63
C VAL A 203 9.16 7.42 2.98
N THR A 204 9.86 7.77 4.07
CA THR A 204 9.55 7.32 5.45
C THR A 204 8.04 7.31 5.69
N PRO A 205 7.42 6.12 5.85
CA PRO A 205 5.98 6.00 5.95
C PRO A 205 5.49 6.33 7.37
N ASP A 206 4.33 6.96 7.46
CA ASP A 206 3.60 7.16 8.72
C ASP A 206 2.74 5.94 9.07
N TYR A 207 2.32 5.19 8.05
CA TYR A 207 1.40 4.07 8.15
C TYR A 207 2.07 2.73 7.82
N TYR A 208 1.53 1.66 8.38
CA TYR A 208 1.83 0.29 7.96
C TYR A 208 0.52 -0.39 7.54
N ASP A 209 0.62 -1.37 6.64
CA ASP A 209 -0.43 -2.31 6.32
C ASP A 209 -0.08 -3.70 6.89
N PHE A 210 -0.81 -4.73 6.47
CA PHE A 210 -0.64 -6.07 7.01
C PHE A 210 0.71 -6.73 6.66
N PHE A 211 1.40 -6.31 5.58
CA PHE A 211 2.65 -6.93 5.14
C PHE A 211 3.87 -6.01 5.27
N THR A 212 3.71 -4.68 5.26
CA THR A 212 4.85 -3.75 5.16
C THR A 212 5.78 -3.78 6.38
N ARG A 213 5.30 -4.25 7.54
CA ARG A 213 6.14 -4.49 8.73
C ARG A 213 7.25 -5.53 8.49
N SER A 214 7.08 -6.42 7.51
CA SER A 214 8.06 -7.43 7.13
C SER A 214 9.14 -6.88 6.19
N LEU A 215 8.95 -5.70 5.59
CA LEU A 215 9.92 -5.11 4.65
C LEU A 215 11.19 -4.64 5.36
N VAL A 216 12.38 -4.97 4.86
CA VAL A 216 13.65 -4.64 5.50
C VAL A 216 14.40 -3.57 4.67
N PRO A 217 14.81 -2.44 5.27
CA PRO A 217 15.59 -1.42 4.56
C PRO A 217 16.92 -2.01 4.10
N MET A 218 17.37 -1.60 2.90
CA MET A 218 18.55 -2.12 2.22
C MET A 218 18.50 -3.61 1.86
N GLN A 219 17.32 -4.24 1.96
CA GLN A 219 17.04 -5.57 1.43
C GLN A 219 15.82 -5.56 0.50
N HIS A 220 14.75 -4.84 0.85
CA HIS A 220 13.54 -4.72 0.02
C HIS A 220 13.30 -3.30 -0.50
N TYR A 221 13.93 -2.29 0.10
CA TYR A 221 13.78 -0.90 -0.32
C TYR A 221 14.95 -0.02 0.13
N TRP A 222 15.08 1.15 -0.49
CA TRP A 222 15.98 2.22 -0.08
C TRP A 222 15.20 3.27 0.74
N PRO A 223 15.60 3.58 1.99
CA PRO A 223 14.89 4.56 2.81
C PRO A 223 15.16 6.00 2.35
N ILE A 224 14.11 6.82 2.27
CA ILE A 224 14.16 8.24 1.87
C ILE A 224 13.60 9.11 2.98
N LYS A 225 14.35 10.13 3.43
CA LYS A 225 13.88 11.08 4.46
C LYS A 225 12.65 11.84 3.97
N ALA A 226 11.60 11.89 4.79
CA ALA A 226 10.39 12.66 4.47
C ALA A 226 10.69 14.16 4.34
N GLU A 227 11.42 14.75 5.28
CA GLU A 227 11.69 16.19 5.33
C GLU A 227 12.62 16.70 4.22
N ASP A 228 13.58 15.89 3.76
CA ASP A 228 14.59 16.27 2.76
C ASP A 228 14.59 15.33 1.54
N LYS A 229 13.37 14.92 1.13
CA LYS A 229 13.13 13.86 0.16
C LYS A 229 13.86 14.06 -1.18
N CYS A 230 13.95 15.28 -1.71
CA CYS A 230 14.59 15.50 -3.02
C CYS A 230 16.10 15.21 -2.98
N ARG A 231 16.78 15.64 -1.91
CA ARG A 231 18.21 15.36 -1.70
C ARG A 231 18.46 13.88 -1.43
N SER A 232 17.63 13.24 -0.60
CA SER A 232 17.69 11.80 -0.36
C SER A 232 17.47 10.99 -1.64
N ILE A 233 16.50 11.37 -2.48
CA ILE A 233 16.25 10.72 -3.78
C ILE A 233 17.48 10.86 -4.67
N LYS A 234 18.04 12.06 -4.80
CA LYS A 234 19.24 12.29 -5.63
C LYS A 234 20.41 11.44 -5.16
N PHE A 235 20.69 11.39 -3.86
CA PHE A 235 21.73 10.54 -3.30
C PHE A 235 21.50 9.06 -3.63
N ALA A 236 20.30 8.55 -3.41
CA ALA A 236 19.94 7.16 -3.69
C ALA A 236 20.15 6.80 -5.17
N VAL A 237 19.71 7.67 -6.08
CA VAL A 237 19.83 7.45 -7.53
C VAL A 237 21.28 7.54 -8.00
N ASP A 238 22.05 8.54 -7.53
CA ASP A 238 23.48 8.66 -7.88
C ASP A 238 24.27 7.45 -7.35
N TRP A 239 24.01 7.03 -6.11
CA TRP A 239 24.64 5.84 -5.55
C TRP A 239 24.29 4.59 -6.36
N GLY A 240 23.00 4.36 -6.65
CA GLY A 240 22.54 3.18 -7.35
C GLY A 240 23.07 3.09 -8.78
N ASN A 241 23.19 4.24 -9.46
CA ASN A 241 23.74 4.28 -10.82
C ASN A 241 25.24 4.00 -10.87
N ASN A 242 25.95 4.27 -9.77
CA ASN A 242 27.35 3.90 -9.58
C ASN A 242 27.53 2.48 -9.02
N HIS A 243 26.47 1.85 -8.52
CA HIS A 243 26.47 0.50 -7.92
C HIS A 243 25.36 -0.37 -8.52
N LYS A 244 25.32 -0.43 -9.86
CA LYS A 244 24.20 -1.01 -10.63
C LYS A 244 23.81 -2.42 -10.21
N GLU A 245 24.78 -3.31 -10.01
CA GLU A 245 24.52 -4.70 -9.60
C GLU A 245 23.81 -4.76 -8.24
N LYS A 246 24.33 -4.04 -7.23
CA LYS A 246 23.71 -3.95 -5.90
C LYS A 246 22.32 -3.32 -5.95
N ALA A 247 22.13 -2.30 -6.78
CA ALA A 247 20.82 -1.69 -6.99
C ALA A 247 19.83 -2.67 -7.64
N GLN A 248 20.27 -3.44 -8.63
CA GLN A 248 19.44 -4.47 -9.24
C GLN A 248 19.07 -5.57 -8.24
N GLU A 249 20.01 -6.04 -7.42
CA GLU A 249 19.76 -7.01 -6.35
C GLU A 249 18.69 -6.51 -5.38
N LEU A 250 18.77 -5.25 -4.97
CA LEU A 250 17.78 -4.63 -4.08
C LEU A 250 16.37 -4.59 -4.68
N GLY A 251 16.24 -4.21 -5.96
CA GLY A 251 14.97 -4.23 -6.67
C GLY A 251 14.41 -5.64 -6.87
N THR A 252 15.29 -6.61 -7.17
CA THR A 252 14.93 -8.03 -7.36
C THR A 252 14.50 -8.68 -6.06
N ALA A 253 15.13 -8.35 -4.94
CA ALA A 253 14.73 -8.86 -3.62
C ALA A 253 13.34 -8.33 -3.22
N ALA A 254 13.03 -7.07 -3.55
CA ALA A 254 11.71 -6.48 -3.31
C ALA A 254 10.59 -7.21 -4.08
N SER A 255 10.79 -7.43 -5.38
CA SER A 255 9.82 -8.11 -6.22
C SER A 255 9.72 -9.60 -5.87
N SER A 256 10.83 -10.24 -5.50
CA SER A 256 10.84 -11.63 -5.02
C SER A 256 10.02 -11.79 -3.74
N PHE A 257 10.13 -10.87 -2.78
CA PHE A 257 9.28 -10.86 -1.59
C PHE A 257 7.81 -10.77 -1.99
N VAL A 258 7.46 -9.85 -2.88
CA VAL A 258 6.07 -9.69 -3.33
C VAL A 258 5.55 -10.93 -4.08
N GLN A 259 6.34 -11.51 -4.97
CA GLN A 259 5.96 -12.69 -5.75
C GLN A 259 5.84 -13.95 -4.88
N ASN A 260 6.68 -14.09 -3.85
CA ASN A 260 6.74 -15.30 -3.04
C ASN A 260 5.88 -15.23 -1.79
N ASP A 261 5.90 -14.11 -1.09
CA ASP A 261 5.35 -13.94 0.27
C ASP A 261 4.06 -13.12 0.30
N LEU A 262 3.67 -12.48 -0.81
CA LEU A 262 2.41 -11.71 -0.92
C LEU A 262 1.44 -12.33 -1.93
N LYS A 263 1.38 -13.66 -2.01
CA LYS A 263 0.42 -14.42 -2.84
C LYS A 263 -0.99 -14.38 -2.23
N MET A 264 -2.03 -14.52 -3.06
CA MET A 264 -3.42 -14.58 -2.58
C MET A 264 -3.63 -15.66 -1.52
N ASP A 265 -2.97 -16.81 -1.63
CA ASP A 265 -2.97 -17.85 -0.59
C ASP A 265 -2.57 -17.31 0.79
N PHE A 266 -1.49 -16.53 0.86
CA PHE A 266 -1.03 -15.93 2.11
C PHE A 266 -1.87 -14.74 2.57
N VAL A 267 -2.49 -14.02 1.65
CA VAL A 267 -3.49 -12.99 1.98
C VAL A 267 -4.69 -13.63 2.68
N TYR A 268 -5.22 -14.72 2.13
CA TYR A 268 -6.32 -15.46 2.74
C TYR A 268 -5.92 -16.14 4.05
N ASP A 269 -4.73 -16.74 4.14
CA ASP A 269 -4.23 -17.31 5.39
C ASP A 269 -4.10 -16.24 6.48
N TYR A 270 -3.62 -15.03 6.15
CA TYR A 270 -3.56 -13.91 7.07
C TYR A 270 -4.95 -13.50 7.55
N MET A 271 -5.91 -13.33 6.63
CA MET A 271 -7.30 -12.99 6.96
C MET A 271 -7.92 -14.05 7.88
N PHE A 272 -7.79 -15.32 7.52
CA PHE A 272 -8.32 -16.44 8.29
C PHE A 272 -7.69 -16.49 9.68
N HIS A 273 -6.37 -16.39 9.79
CA HIS A 273 -5.67 -16.39 11.07
C HIS A 273 -6.13 -15.22 11.94
N LEU A 274 -6.12 -14.00 11.39
CA LEU A 274 -6.45 -12.79 12.13
C LEU A 274 -7.87 -12.84 12.69
N LEU A 275 -8.84 -13.25 11.86
CA LEU A 275 -10.22 -13.44 12.28
C LEU A 275 -10.32 -14.58 13.31
N SER A 276 -9.69 -15.73 13.05
CA SER A 276 -9.71 -16.86 13.98
C SER A 276 -9.18 -16.49 15.38
N GLU A 277 -8.04 -15.80 15.47
CA GLU A 277 -7.49 -15.34 16.75
C GLU A 277 -8.36 -14.26 17.40
N TYR A 278 -8.86 -13.30 16.62
CA TYR A 278 -9.75 -12.27 17.16
C TYR A 278 -11.02 -12.86 17.75
N SER A 279 -11.59 -13.92 17.14
CA SER A 279 -12.81 -14.55 17.64
C SER A 279 -12.65 -15.13 19.05
N LYS A 280 -11.46 -15.62 19.41
CA LYS A 280 -11.13 -16.13 20.75
C LYS A 280 -11.13 -15.04 21.82
N LEU A 281 -11.03 -13.78 21.42
CA LEU A 281 -11.07 -12.62 22.33
C LEU A 281 -12.51 -12.19 22.67
N LEU A 282 -13.51 -12.68 21.93
CA LEU A 282 -14.91 -12.35 22.16
C LEU A 282 -15.37 -12.94 23.50
N ARG A 283 -15.94 -12.08 24.35
CA ARG A 283 -16.48 -12.45 25.67
C ARG A 283 -17.99 -12.74 25.65
N TYR A 284 -18.54 -12.93 24.46
CA TYR A 284 -19.96 -13.14 24.24
C TYR A 284 -20.16 -14.05 23.03
N LYS A 285 -21.32 -14.71 22.96
CA LYS A 285 -21.74 -15.45 21.78
C LYS A 285 -22.41 -14.48 20.79
N PRO A 286 -21.89 -14.31 19.55
CA PRO A 286 -22.51 -13.46 18.54
C PRO A 286 -23.96 -13.87 18.23
N LYS A 287 -24.78 -12.91 17.79
CA LYS A 287 -26.17 -13.13 17.35
C LYS A 287 -26.48 -12.22 16.18
N ILE A 288 -26.94 -12.83 15.08
CA ILE A 288 -27.31 -12.12 13.85
C ILE A 288 -28.35 -11.01 14.17
N PRO A 289 -28.06 -9.74 13.83
CA PRO A 289 -28.99 -8.64 14.02
C PRO A 289 -30.23 -8.81 13.14
N PRO A 290 -31.43 -8.39 13.59
CA PRO A 290 -32.67 -8.54 12.81
C PRO A 290 -32.68 -7.85 11.43
N LYS A 291 -31.76 -6.90 11.20
CA LYS A 291 -31.62 -6.15 9.94
C LYS A 291 -30.39 -6.58 9.11
N ALA A 292 -29.67 -7.61 9.55
CA ALA A 292 -28.54 -8.12 8.78
C ALA A 292 -29.04 -8.73 7.46
N VAL A 293 -28.27 -8.54 6.41
CA VAL A 293 -28.55 -9.13 5.10
C VAL A 293 -27.45 -10.15 4.83
N GLU A 294 -27.84 -11.37 4.49
CA GLU A 294 -26.89 -12.39 4.08
C GLU A 294 -26.24 -12.00 2.76
N LEU A 295 -24.91 -12.06 2.70
CA LEU A 295 -24.15 -11.89 1.46
C LEU A 295 -23.60 -13.26 1.03
N CYS A 296 -24.02 -13.69 -0.15
CA CYS A 296 -23.46 -14.86 -0.84
C CYS A 296 -22.76 -14.40 -2.12
N SER A 297 -21.87 -15.23 -2.66
CA SER A 297 -21.18 -15.02 -3.93
C SER A 297 -22.13 -14.60 -5.06
N GLU A 298 -23.26 -15.30 -5.16
CA GLU A 298 -24.30 -15.12 -6.15
C GLU A 298 -25.01 -13.78 -5.95
N ALA A 299 -25.35 -13.44 -4.70
CA ALA A 299 -26.01 -12.18 -4.37
C ALA A 299 -25.12 -10.97 -4.66
N MET A 300 -23.80 -11.11 -4.50
CA MET A 300 -22.83 -10.05 -4.84
C MET A 300 -22.63 -9.96 -6.36
N ALA A 301 -22.39 -11.08 -7.04
CA ALA A 301 -22.05 -11.10 -8.47
C ALA A 301 -23.24 -10.81 -9.40
N CYS A 302 -24.49 -11.10 -8.99
CA CYS A 302 -25.67 -10.92 -9.83
C CYS A 302 -25.95 -9.45 -10.16
N HIS A 303 -25.64 -8.52 -9.25
CA HIS A 303 -25.88 -7.09 -9.44
C HIS A 303 -24.69 -6.35 -10.06
N ALA A 304 -23.49 -6.94 -10.01
CA ALA A 304 -22.29 -6.35 -10.58
C ALA A 304 -22.37 -6.29 -12.12
N GLN A 305 -21.81 -5.24 -12.71
CA GLN A 305 -21.77 -5.03 -14.16
C GLN A 305 -20.37 -4.62 -14.63
N GLY A 306 -20.11 -4.75 -15.93
CA GLY A 306 -18.84 -4.33 -16.53
C GLY A 306 -17.61 -4.93 -15.85
N LEU A 307 -16.58 -4.10 -15.62
CA LEU A 307 -15.31 -4.50 -15.01
C LEU A 307 -15.46 -5.01 -13.57
N GLU A 308 -16.44 -4.49 -12.81
CA GLU A 308 -16.72 -4.97 -11.46
C GLU A 308 -17.10 -6.46 -11.50
N LYS A 309 -18.02 -6.83 -12.38
CA LYS A 309 -18.41 -8.24 -12.57
C LYS A 309 -17.23 -9.09 -13.03
N THR A 310 -16.45 -8.59 -13.99
CA THR A 310 -15.27 -9.31 -14.49
C THR A 310 -14.28 -9.58 -13.36
N PHE A 311 -13.91 -8.57 -12.58
CA PHE A 311 -12.91 -8.72 -11.51
C PHE A 311 -13.44 -9.59 -10.36
N MET A 312 -14.74 -9.51 -10.02
CA MET A 312 -15.35 -10.43 -9.06
C MET A 312 -15.26 -11.89 -9.52
N LEU A 313 -15.56 -12.18 -10.79
CA LEU A 313 -15.47 -13.53 -11.35
C LEU A 313 -14.02 -14.03 -11.46
N ASP A 314 -13.11 -13.16 -11.87
CA ASP A 314 -11.69 -13.49 -12.04
C ASP A 314 -11.00 -13.75 -10.69
N SER A 315 -11.44 -13.08 -9.62
CA SER A 315 -10.91 -13.26 -8.27
C SER A 315 -11.71 -14.26 -7.41
N MET A 316 -12.73 -14.91 -7.98
CA MET A 316 -13.58 -15.85 -7.27
C MET A 316 -12.82 -17.15 -6.97
N VAL A 317 -12.71 -17.50 -5.69
CA VAL A 317 -12.18 -18.79 -5.25
C VAL A 317 -13.20 -19.88 -5.61
N LYS A 318 -12.81 -20.78 -6.53
CA LYS A 318 -13.72 -21.79 -7.12
C LYS A 318 -14.00 -22.97 -6.20
N SER A 319 -13.10 -23.26 -5.27
CA SER A 319 -13.23 -24.37 -4.33
C SER A 319 -12.51 -24.04 -3.03
N PRO A 320 -13.02 -24.50 -1.88
CA PRO A 320 -12.28 -24.43 -0.63
C PRO A 320 -10.96 -25.20 -0.75
N LYS A 321 -9.96 -24.78 0.02
CA LYS A 321 -8.69 -25.49 0.07
C LYS A 321 -8.85 -26.75 0.91
N GLU A 322 -8.52 -27.91 0.32
CA GLU A 322 -8.58 -29.23 0.98
C GLU A 322 -7.49 -29.37 2.07
N SER A 323 -6.41 -28.60 1.96
CA SER A 323 -5.35 -28.58 2.98
C SER A 323 -5.73 -27.70 4.15
N SER A 324 -5.35 -28.11 5.36
CA SER A 324 -5.42 -27.26 6.55
C SER A 324 -4.77 -25.88 6.29
N PRO A 325 -5.25 -24.80 6.94
CA PRO A 325 -4.60 -23.50 6.90
C PRO A 325 -3.12 -23.60 7.23
N CYS A 326 -2.29 -22.74 6.66
CA CYS A 326 -0.85 -22.79 6.96
C CYS A 326 -0.62 -22.67 8.47
N SER A 327 0.34 -23.45 8.99
CA SER A 327 0.76 -23.27 10.37
C SER A 327 1.60 -22.01 10.43
N MET A 328 1.01 -20.91 10.93
CA MET A 328 1.79 -19.70 11.14
C MET A 328 2.89 -19.96 12.16
N PRO A 329 4.11 -19.44 11.94
CA PRO A 329 5.16 -19.52 12.95
C PRO A 329 4.70 -18.81 14.23
N PRO A 330 5.19 -19.25 15.41
CA PRO A 330 4.89 -18.57 16.66
C PRO A 330 5.37 -17.10 16.58
N PRO A 331 4.74 -16.19 17.36
CA PRO A 331 5.21 -14.81 17.46
C PRO A 331 6.70 -14.75 17.80
N LEU A 332 7.40 -13.75 17.27
CA LEU A 332 8.80 -13.52 17.65
C LEU A 332 8.91 -13.28 19.16
N GLU A 333 9.86 -13.96 19.79
CA GLU A 333 10.24 -13.67 21.16
C GLU A 333 10.60 -12.19 21.32
N PRO A 334 10.29 -11.54 22.46
CA PRO A 334 10.51 -10.11 22.64
C PRO A 334 11.94 -9.64 22.34
N SER A 335 12.95 -10.47 22.64
CA SER A 335 14.35 -10.21 22.34
C SER A 335 14.64 -10.25 20.84
N ALA A 336 14.11 -11.25 20.12
CA ALA A 336 14.27 -11.38 18.68
C ALA A 336 13.55 -10.24 17.94
N LEU A 337 12.34 -9.86 18.38
CA LEU A 337 11.63 -8.71 17.84
C LEU A 337 12.41 -7.41 18.04
N LYS A 338 12.97 -7.20 19.24
CA LYS A 338 13.81 -6.04 19.53
C LYS A 338 15.04 -5.98 18.61
N GLN A 339 15.76 -7.09 18.46
CA GLN A 339 16.93 -7.19 17.56
C GLN A 339 16.56 -6.91 16.10
N PHE A 340 15.40 -7.42 15.64
CA PHE A 340 14.90 -7.15 14.30
C PHE A 340 14.64 -5.65 14.07
N ILE A 341 13.98 -4.99 15.02
CA ILE A 341 13.71 -3.55 14.96
C ILE A 341 15.02 -2.75 14.99
N GLU A 342 15.95 -3.09 15.88
CA GLU A 342 17.26 -2.42 15.98
C GLU A 342 18.07 -2.57 14.70
N ARG A 343 18.06 -3.75 14.06
CA ARG A 343 18.73 -3.98 12.77
C ARG A 343 18.15 -3.09 11.67
N LYS A 344 16.83 -2.95 11.59
CA LYS A 344 16.16 -2.04 10.63
C LYS A 344 16.60 -0.59 10.85
N GLN A 345 16.56 -0.13 12.11
CA GLN A 345 16.96 1.23 12.46
C GLN A 345 18.44 1.50 12.16
N SER A 346 19.32 0.53 12.46
CA SER A 346 20.75 0.63 12.16
C SER A 346 21.01 0.77 10.66
N SER A 347 20.30 0.01 9.83
CA SER A 347 20.43 0.07 8.37
C SER A 347 20.01 1.44 7.82
N ILE A 348 18.92 2.02 8.34
CA ILE A 348 18.49 3.38 7.97
C ILE A 348 19.54 4.41 8.37
N LYS A 349 20.05 4.36 9.61
CA LYS A 349 21.09 5.27 10.08
C LYS A 349 22.37 5.22 9.23
N GLN A 350 22.75 4.03 8.75
CA GLN A 350 23.90 3.90 7.85
C GLN A 350 23.69 4.61 6.51
N VAL A 351 22.48 4.54 5.94
CA VAL A 351 22.12 5.28 4.72
C VAL A 351 22.17 6.79 4.98
N GLU A 352 21.61 7.25 6.10
CA GLU A 352 21.63 8.68 6.48
C GLU A 352 23.05 9.23 6.66
N LEU A 353 23.94 8.47 7.29
CA LEU A 353 25.36 8.83 7.42
C LEU A 353 26.08 8.89 6.06
N GLY A 354 25.76 7.95 5.16
CA GLY A 354 26.28 7.96 3.80
C GLY A 354 25.79 9.18 3.00
N GLU A 355 24.51 9.51 3.15
CA GLU A 355 23.90 10.68 2.50
C GLU A 355 24.55 11.98 3.00
N GLN A 356 24.79 12.11 4.30
CA GLN A 356 25.44 13.29 4.87
C GLN A 356 26.83 13.51 4.26
N LYS A 357 27.66 12.46 4.22
CA LYS A 357 29.01 12.53 3.63
C LYS A 357 28.97 12.92 2.15
N TYR A 358 28.05 12.33 1.38
CA TYR A 358 27.87 12.67 -0.03
C TYR A 358 27.60 14.17 -0.22
N TRP A 359 26.73 14.77 0.61
CA TRP A 359 26.42 16.20 0.49
C TRP A 359 27.54 17.11 0.97
N GLU A 360 28.32 16.70 1.98
CA GLU A 360 29.53 17.40 2.40
C GLU A 360 30.54 17.48 1.25
N GLU A 361 30.79 16.35 0.57
CA GLU A 361 31.69 16.27 -0.59
C GLU A 361 31.20 17.12 -1.77
N VAL A 362 29.90 17.09 -2.09
CA VAL A 362 29.31 17.91 -3.15
C VAL A 362 29.48 19.41 -2.86
N GLN A 363 29.29 19.82 -1.61
CA GLN A 363 29.46 21.22 -1.20
C GLN A 363 30.92 21.67 -1.29
N ASP A 364 31.87 20.81 -0.89
CA ASP A 364 33.31 21.09 -1.02
C ASP A 364 33.71 21.27 -2.49
N GLN A 365 33.25 20.38 -3.37
CA GLN A 365 33.51 20.49 -4.81
C GLN A 365 32.92 21.76 -5.43
N GLN A 366 31.76 22.22 -4.95
CA GLN A 366 31.17 23.47 -5.40
C GLN A 366 31.98 24.68 -4.92
N ARG A 367 32.44 24.69 -3.66
CA ARG A 367 33.30 25.76 -3.12
C ARG A 367 34.62 25.89 -3.90
N GLN A 368 35.23 24.76 -4.26
CA GLN A 368 36.48 24.74 -5.02
C GLN A 368 36.34 25.21 -6.47
N LYS A 369 35.15 25.19 -7.06
CA LYS A 369 34.90 25.69 -8.43
C LYS A 369 34.63 27.20 -8.51
N VAL A 370 34.40 27.84 -7.38
CA VAL A 370 34.11 29.29 -7.27
C VAL A 370 35.36 30.10 -6.90
N LEU A 371 36.41 29.42 -6.42
CA LEU A 371 37.77 29.93 -6.25
C LEU A 371 38.59 29.68 -7.53
#